data_AF-A0A0B1SII6-F1
#
_entry.id   AF-A0A0B1SII6-F1
#
_cell.length_a   1.000
_cell.length_b   1.000
_cell.length_c   1.000
_cell.angle_alpha   90.00
_cell.angle_beta   90.00
_cell.angle_gamma   90.00
#
_symmetry.space_group_name_H-M   'P 1'
#
loop_
_entity.id
_entity.type
_entity.pdbx_description
1 polymer ?
#
loop_
_entity_poly.entity_id
_entity_poly.type
_entity_poly.pdbx_seq_one_letter_code
_entity_poly.pdbx_strand_id
1 'polypeptide(L)'
;MVRWSGYAKMERALNQTGRPIVFGCGWPFFFWKDGKKAQIKYDDVRAACNTWRIYEDVLGSWKSIASIIRYVEENQDVLAAAQKPGGWNDPDMVLTV
;
A
#
# COMPACT_ATOMS: atom_id res chain seq x y z
N MET A 1 -18.59 -10.57 9.06
CA MET A 1 -17.79 -10.99 7.90
C MET A 1 -17.67 -9.82 6.93
N VAL A 2 -16.68 -8.94 7.11
CA VAL A 2 -16.52 -7.74 6.25
C VAL A 2 -15.90 -8.16 4.93
N ARG A 3 -16.60 -7.84 3.84
CA ARG A 3 -16.33 -8.25 2.47
C ARG A 3 -15.23 -7.36 1.87
N TRP A 4 -13.95 -7.60 2.20
CA TRP A 4 -12.77 -6.89 1.66
C TRP A 4 -12.51 -7.12 0.16
N SER A 5 -13.57 -7.47 -0.58
CA SER A 5 -13.60 -7.73 -2.01
C SER A 5 -13.43 -6.48 -2.89
N GLY A 6 -13.40 -5.27 -2.32
CA GLY A 6 -13.42 -4.01 -3.07
C GLY A 6 -12.23 -3.85 -4.00
N TYR A 7 -11.00 -3.93 -3.46
CA TYR A 7 -9.77 -3.81 -4.25
C TYR A 7 -9.65 -4.87 -5.33
N ALA A 8 -9.92 -6.14 -5.01
CA ALA A 8 -9.90 -7.23 -5.98
C ALA A 8 -11.00 -7.10 -7.05
N LYS A 9 -12.17 -6.54 -6.72
CA LYS A 9 -13.22 -6.24 -7.72
C LYS A 9 -12.80 -5.11 -8.64
N MET A 10 -12.15 -4.08 -8.10
CA MET A 10 -11.65 -2.95 -8.90
C MET A 10 -10.55 -3.40 -9.86
N GLU A 11 -9.58 -4.21 -9.39
CA GLU A 11 -8.55 -4.79 -10.26
C GLU A 11 -9.17 -5.52 -11.46
N ARG A 12 -10.12 -6.43 -11.21
CA ARG A 12 -10.80 -7.16 -12.29
C ARG A 12 -11.56 -6.23 -13.24
N ALA A 13 -12.24 -5.21 -12.71
CA ALA A 13 -12.97 -4.24 -13.52
C ALA A 13 -12.02 -3.43 -14.41
N LEU A 14 -10.87 -3.00 -13.89
CA LEU A 14 -9.84 -2.30 -14.64
C LEU A 14 -9.25 -3.19 -15.73
N ASN A 15 -8.94 -4.45 -15.42
CA ASN A 15 -8.40 -5.42 -16.38
C ASN A 15 -9.39 -5.70 -17.52
N GLN A 16 -10.69 -5.77 -17.23
CA GLN A 16 -11.76 -5.96 -18.23
C GLN A 16 -11.88 -4.81 -19.24
N THR A 17 -11.32 -3.63 -18.96
CA THR A 17 -11.30 -2.53 -19.94
C THR A 17 -10.36 -2.81 -21.12
N GLY A 18 -9.43 -3.77 -21.00
CA GLY A 18 -8.38 -4.04 -21.98
C GLY A 18 -7.27 -2.97 -22.02
N ARG A 19 -7.38 -1.88 -21.23
CA ARG A 19 -6.36 -0.85 -21.10
C ARG A 19 -5.42 -1.17 -19.95
N PRO A 20 -4.09 -1.17 -20.15
CA PRO A 20 -3.14 -1.21 -19.05
C PRO A 20 -3.26 0.05 -18.19
N ILE A 21 -3.77 -0.10 -16.96
CA ILE A 21 -3.96 0.99 -15.99
C ILE A 21 -3.21 0.61 -14.72
N VAL A 22 -2.26 1.44 -14.29
CA VAL A 22 -1.59 1.27 -12.99
C VAL A 22 -2.62 1.50 -11.88
N PHE A 23 -2.74 0.54 -10.97
CA PHE A 23 -3.68 0.63 -9.86
C PHE A 23 -2.96 0.78 -8.51
N GLY A 24 -3.09 1.97 -7.90
CA GLY A 24 -2.62 2.27 -6.56
C GLY A 24 -3.71 2.09 -5.51
N CYS A 25 -3.39 1.43 -4.39
CA CYS A 25 -4.37 1.00 -3.39
C CYS A 25 -4.06 1.53 -1.98
N GLY A 26 -5.08 1.91 -1.22
CA GLY A 26 -4.94 2.25 0.21
C GLY A 26 -5.05 1.06 1.17
N TRP A 27 -5.04 -0.19 0.67
CA TRP A 27 -5.42 -1.37 1.44
C TRP A 27 -4.58 -1.52 2.73
N PRO A 28 -3.23 -1.59 2.70
CA PRO A 28 -2.44 -1.79 3.91
C PRO A 28 -2.60 -0.64 4.91
N PHE A 29 -2.64 0.61 4.45
CA PHE A 29 -2.85 1.78 5.30
C PHE A 29 -4.15 1.68 6.12
N PHE A 30 -5.29 1.39 5.49
CA PHE A 30 -6.56 1.31 6.23
C PHE A 30 -6.57 0.14 7.22
N PHE A 31 -5.88 -0.96 6.94
CA PHE A 31 -5.72 -2.06 7.90
C PHE A 31 -4.82 -1.67 9.07
N TRP A 32 -3.72 -0.96 8.80
CA TRP A 32 -2.86 -0.42 9.85
C TRP A 32 -3.64 0.55 10.75
N LYS A 33 -4.39 1.50 10.16
CA LYS A 33 -5.19 2.50 10.87
C LYS A 33 -6.26 1.87 11.76
N ASP A 34 -6.84 0.76 11.32
CA ASP A 34 -7.82 -0.03 12.06
C ASP A 34 -7.22 -0.96 13.13
N GLY A 35 -5.89 -0.96 13.32
CA GLY A 35 -5.21 -1.89 14.23
C GLY A 35 -5.22 -3.35 13.75
N LYS A 36 -5.46 -3.59 12.45
CA LYS A 36 -5.59 -4.91 11.81
C LYS A 36 -4.37 -5.27 10.96
N LYS A 37 -3.20 -4.72 11.26
CA LYS A 37 -1.96 -4.95 10.51
C LYS A 37 -1.63 -6.43 10.30
N ALA A 38 -1.83 -7.26 11.34
CA ALA A 38 -1.61 -8.70 11.28
C ALA A 38 -2.56 -9.45 10.32
N GLN A 39 -3.63 -8.81 9.83
CA GLN A 39 -4.58 -9.39 8.88
C GLN A 39 -4.24 -9.02 7.42
N ILE A 40 -3.18 -8.22 7.19
CA ILE A 40 -2.76 -7.86 5.84
C ILE A 40 -2.12 -9.08 5.19
N LYS A 41 -2.72 -9.56 4.09
CA LYS A 41 -2.16 -10.59 3.23
C LYS A 41 -1.50 -9.92 2.04
N TYR A 42 -0.19 -9.72 2.10
CA TYR A 42 0.54 -9.02 1.05
C TYR A 42 0.50 -9.73 -0.31
N ASP A 43 0.33 -11.06 -0.35
CA ASP A 43 0.09 -11.78 -1.61
C ASP A 43 -1.21 -11.34 -2.29
N ASP A 44 -2.29 -11.14 -1.52
CA ASP A 44 -3.57 -10.66 -2.05
C ASP A 44 -3.46 -9.19 -2.50
N VAL A 45 -2.73 -8.37 -1.75
CA VAL A 45 -2.47 -6.96 -2.11
C VAL A 45 -1.69 -6.90 -3.42
N ARG A 46 -0.64 -7.73 -3.58
CA ARG A 46 0.19 -7.78 -4.78
C ARG A 46 -0.55 -8.33 -6.00
N ALA A 47 -1.48 -9.25 -5.78
CA ALA A 47 -2.35 -9.76 -6.86
C ALA A 47 -3.32 -8.68 -7.36
N ALA A 48 -3.71 -7.74 -6.51
CA ALA A 48 -4.68 -6.70 -6.85
C ALA A 48 -4.05 -5.37 -7.30
N CYS A 49 -2.89 -4.99 -6.77
CA CYS A 49 -2.40 -3.60 -6.79
C CYS A 49 -0.97 -3.51 -7.32
N ASN A 50 -0.69 -2.46 -8.11
CA ASN A 50 0.66 -2.15 -8.56
C ASN A 50 1.47 -1.37 -7.54
N THR A 51 0.79 -0.61 -6.69
CA THR A 51 1.39 0.12 -5.58
C THR A 51 0.40 0.18 -4.42
N TRP A 52 0.89 0.26 -3.19
CA TRP A 52 0.02 0.33 -2.02
C TRP A 52 0.57 1.22 -0.91
N ARG A 53 -0.33 2.06 -0.37
CA ARG A 53 0.01 2.98 0.71
C ARG A 53 0.23 2.23 2.02
N ILE A 54 1.41 2.42 2.63
CA ILE A 54 1.83 1.64 3.80
C ILE A 54 1.61 2.33 5.14
N TYR A 55 1.58 3.68 5.18
CA TYR A 55 1.58 4.44 6.43
C TYR A 55 0.72 5.71 6.39
N GLU A 56 0.99 6.76 7.15
CA GLU A 56 0.25 8.03 7.13
C GLU A 56 0.56 8.89 5.90
N ASP A 57 -0.29 9.91 5.67
CA ASP A 57 -0.05 10.93 4.65
C ASP A 57 1.21 11.74 5.00
N VAL A 58 2.07 11.99 4.00
CA VAL A 58 3.28 12.80 4.18
C VAL A 58 2.91 14.28 4.28
N LEU A 59 3.51 14.95 5.26
CA LEU A 59 3.38 16.39 5.48
C LEU A 59 4.74 17.06 5.29
N GLY A 60 4.72 18.36 4.92
CA GLY A 60 5.89 19.22 4.71
C GLY A 60 6.74 19.50 5.95
N SER A 61 7.12 18.47 6.71
CA SER A 61 7.91 18.58 7.93
C SER A 61 8.82 17.37 8.10
N TRP A 62 10.02 17.60 8.63
CA TRP A 62 10.96 16.51 8.96
C TRP A 62 10.33 15.48 9.91
N LYS A 63 9.47 15.93 10.85
CA LYS A 63 8.76 15.04 11.77
C LYS A 63 7.90 14.00 11.06
N SER A 64 7.22 14.39 9.98
CA SER A 64 6.40 13.47 9.17
C SER A 64 7.28 12.53 8.33
N ILE A 65 8.31 13.06 7.68
CA ILE A 65 9.26 12.24 6.90
C ILE A 65 9.92 11.17 7.80
N ALA A 66 10.42 11.59 8.98
CA ALA A 66 11.06 10.70 9.93
C ALA A 66 10.10 9.64 10.50
N SER A 67 8.81 9.94 10.65
CA SER A 67 7.84 8.93 11.13
C SER A 67 7.56 7.86 10.08
N ILE A 68 7.52 8.22 8.80
CA ILE A 68 7.41 7.26 7.69
C ILE A 68 8.65 6.36 7.61
N ILE A 69 9.85 6.94 7.72
CA ILE A 69 11.12 6.18 7.73
C ILE A 69 11.12 5.15 8.88
N ARG A 70 10.75 5.57 10.10
CA ARG A 70 10.67 4.66 11.26
C ARG A 70 9.66 3.55 11.04
N TYR A 71 8.50 3.84 10.45
CA TYR A 71 7.53 2.81 10.12
C TYR A 71 8.09 1.78 9.13
N VAL A 72 8.84 2.23 8.12
CA VAL A 72 9.50 1.31 7.17
C VAL A 72 10.54 0.46 7.89
N GLU A 73 11.39 1.05 8.73
CA GLU A 73 12.41 0.35 9.51
C GLU A 73 11.81 -0.73 10.42
N GLU A 74 10.76 -0.40 11.17
CA GLU A 74 10.05 -1.32 12.07
C GLU A 74 9.40 -2.50 11.34
N ASN A 75 9.18 -2.40 10.02
CA ASN A 75 8.42 -3.37 9.23
C ASN A 75 9.17 -3.89 8.01
N GLN A 76 10.47 -3.63 7.95
CA GLN A 76 11.28 -3.85 6.76
C GLN A 76 11.23 -5.29 6.27
N ASP A 77 11.20 -6.29 7.15
CA ASP A 77 11.17 -7.70 6.74
C ASP A 77 9.90 -8.04 5.94
N VAL A 78 8.75 -7.56 6.41
CA VAL A 78 7.46 -7.79 5.76
C VAL A 78 7.34 -6.96 4.47
N LEU A 79 7.74 -5.68 4.53
CA LEU A 79 7.65 -4.76 3.40
C LEU A 79 8.61 -5.16 2.28
N ALA A 80 9.85 -5.55 2.61
CA ALA A 80 10.86 -5.99 1.65
C ALA A 80 10.49 -7.32 1.00
N ALA A 81 9.91 -8.26 1.75
CA ALA A 81 9.43 -9.53 1.19
C ALA A 81 8.26 -9.34 0.21
N ALA A 82 7.40 -8.34 0.45
CA ALA A 82 6.22 -8.05 -0.36
C ALA A 82 6.53 -7.34 -1.69
N GLN A 83 7.52 -6.43 -1.72
CA GLN A 83 7.85 -5.64 -2.92
C GLN A 83 8.62 -6.45 -3.96
N LYS A 84 8.13 -6.45 -5.20
CA LYS A 84 8.72 -7.14 -6.36
C LYS A 84 8.29 -6.39 -7.65
N PRO A 85 8.94 -6.59 -8.81
CA PRO A 85 8.50 -5.96 -10.05
C PRO A 85 6.99 -6.11 -10.28
N GLY A 86 6.31 -4.99 -10.51
CA GLY A 86 4.85 -4.90 -10.66
C GLY A 86 4.06 -4.64 -9.37
N GLY A 87 4.71 -4.58 -8.20
CA GLY A 87 4.08 -4.31 -6.89
C GLY A 87 5.03 -3.60 -5.92
N TRP A 88 4.70 -2.37 -5.54
CA TRP A 88 5.58 -1.48 -4.76
C TRP A 88 4.94 -1.00 -3.45
N ASN A 89 5.77 -0.90 -2.40
CA ASN A 89 5.39 -0.16 -1.19
C ASN A 89 5.39 1.34 -1.50
N ASP A 90 4.33 2.05 -1.10
CA ASP A 90 4.17 3.48 -1.30
C ASP A 90 4.29 4.24 0.04
N PRO A 91 5.45 4.86 0.32
CA PRO A 91 5.67 5.70 1.49
C PRO A 91 5.09 7.12 1.34
N ASP A 92 4.26 7.36 0.32
CA ASP A 92 3.69 8.64 -0.08
C ASP A 92 4.67 9.55 -0.86
N MET A 93 4.19 10.74 -1.24
CA MET A 93 4.81 11.63 -2.22
C MET A 93 6.19 12.17 -1.83
N VAL A 94 7.01 12.45 -2.85
CA VAL A 94 8.26 13.20 -2.67
C VAL A 94 7.95 14.64 -2.28
N LEU A 95 8.65 15.14 -1.26
CA LEU A 95 8.64 16.55 -0.88
C LEU A 95 9.95 17.20 -1.32
N THR A 96 9.85 18.25 -2.10
CA THR A 96 10.97 19.15 -2.37
C THR A 96 10.93 20.28 -1.34
N VAL A 97 11.89 20.28 -0.42
CA VAL A 97 12.15 21.38 0.52
C VAL A 97 13.02 22.45 -0.13
#